data_AF-A0A6J0SLQ3-F1
#
_entry.id   AF-A0A6J0SLQ3-F1
#
_cell.length_a   1.000
_cell.length_b   1.000
_cell.length_c   1.000
_cell.angle_alpha   90.00
_cell.angle_beta   90.00
_cell.angle_gamma   90.00
#
_symmetry.space_group_name_H-M   'P 1'
#
loop_
_entity.id
_entity.type
_entity.pdbx_description
1 polymer ?
#
loop_
_entity_poly.entity_id
_entity_poly.type
_entity_poly.pdbx_seq_one_letter_code
_entity_poly.pdbx_strand_id
1 'polypeptide(L)'
;MQGYKVLWVPGSDHAGIATQAVVEKKIWKERRALRQDLTREDFLQEVWKWKEEKGNEIFQQLKVMGASLDWDRVCFTMDSGFSQAVTEAFVRLHEQGLVYRDKRLVNWSCALRSAISDIEVENRQLGGRTELLVPGVPGKVPFGVLETFAYKVDGEEGEFTMLSKLVQEQTIAGGNLTLNRM
;
A
#
# COMPACT_ATOMS: atom_id res chain seq x y z
N MET A 1 29.78 32.21 -0.83
CA MET A 1 28.46 32.16 -1.51
C MET A 1 28.63 32.69 -2.94
N GLN A 2 27.91 32.15 -3.93
CA GLN A 2 28.06 32.46 -5.38
C GLN A 2 27.19 33.64 -5.88
N GLY A 3 26.52 34.39 -4.99
CA GLY A 3 25.67 35.53 -5.36
C GLY A 3 24.25 35.18 -5.83
N TYR A 4 23.88 33.89 -5.87
CA TYR A 4 22.51 33.47 -6.17
C TYR A 4 21.56 33.70 -4.99
N LYS A 5 20.31 34.10 -5.32
CA LYS A 5 19.19 34.08 -4.37
C LYS A 5 18.65 32.67 -4.28
N VAL A 6 18.86 32.02 -3.13
CA VAL A 6 18.39 30.65 -2.87
C VAL A 6 17.35 30.71 -1.76
N LEU A 7 16.18 30.11 -2.01
CA LEU A 7 15.15 29.86 -1.00
C LEU A 7 15.05 28.36 -0.81
N TRP A 8 15.26 27.89 0.42
CA TRP A 8 15.17 26.48 0.76
C TRP A 8 14.10 26.29 1.84
N VAL A 9 12.92 25.85 1.41
CA VAL A 9 11.77 25.68 2.30
C VAL A 9 11.77 24.26 2.87
N PRO A 10 11.82 24.08 4.20
CA PRO A 10 11.68 22.77 4.82
C PRO A 10 10.25 22.26 4.73
N GLY A 11 10.09 20.95 4.57
CA GLY A 11 8.79 20.30 4.55
C GLY A 11 8.81 18.92 5.17
N SER A 12 7.64 18.47 5.62
CA SER A 12 7.41 17.12 6.15
C SER A 12 6.26 16.44 5.41
N ASP A 13 6.42 15.14 5.16
CA ASP A 13 5.40 14.32 4.52
C ASP A 13 4.62 13.52 5.57
N HIS A 14 3.30 13.45 5.40
CA HIS A 14 2.40 12.60 6.18
C HIS A 14 2.60 11.11 5.85
N ALA A 15 3.12 10.79 4.66
CA ALA A 15 3.51 9.45 4.22
C ALA A 15 2.42 8.36 4.41
N GLY A 16 1.14 8.75 4.28
CA GLY A 16 -0.07 7.92 4.36
C GLY A 16 0.10 6.50 4.93
N ILE A 17 0.25 5.53 4.02
CA ILE A 17 0.35 4.09 4.34
C ILE A 17 1.56 3.75 5.21
N ALA A 18 2.72 4.39 4.98
CA ALA A 18 3.93 4.14 5.75
C ALA A 18 3.77 4.59 7.21
N THR A 19 3.22 5.79 7.42
CA THR A 19 2.92 6.30 8.77
C THR A 19 1.89 5.41 9.47
N GLN A 20 0.83 5.00 8.77
CA GLN A 20 -0.16 4.08 9.32
C GLN A 20 0.50 2.79 9.81
N ALA A 21 1.34 2.15 9.00
CA ALA A 21 2.00 0.90 9.37
C ALA A 21 2.94 1.04 10.57
N VAL A 22 3.64 2.17 10.71
CA VAL A 22 4.52 2.45 11.85
C VAL A 22 3.71 2.71 13.12
N VAL A 23 2.65 3.50 13.03
CA VAL A 23 1.77 3.81 14.18
C VAL A 23 1.04 2.54 14.65
N GLU A 24 0.53 1.71 13.73
CA GLU A 24 -0.06 0.41 14.07
C GLU A 24 0.93 -0.49 14.84
N LYS A 25 2.19 -0.57 14.38
CA LYS A 25 3.24 -1.31 15.09
C LYS A 25 3.55 -0.73 16.46
N LYS A 26 3.56 0.60 16.61
CA LYS A 26 3.77 1.30 17.90
C LYS A 26 2.64 0.95 18.87
N ILE A 27 1.38 1.08 18.46
CA ILE A 27 0.20 0.76 19.26
C ILE A 27 0.21 -0.71 19.69
N TRP A 28 0.51 -1.63 18.77
CA TRP A 28 0.63 -3.05 19.09
C TRP A 28 1.71 -3.32 20.15
N LYS A 29 2.87 -2.65 20.05
CA LYS A 29 3.98 -2.81 21.00
C LYS A 29 3.64 -2.25 22.38
N GLU A 30 2.96 -1.11 22.45
CA GLU A 30 2.67 -0.40 23.69
C GLU A 30 1.44 -0.95 24.42
N ARG A 31 0.37 -1.23 23.68
CA ARG A 31 -0.95 -1.56 24.24
C ARG A 31 -1.45 -2.95 23.88
N ARG A 32 -0.76 -3.69 22.99
CA ARG A 32 -1.24 -4.97 22.43
C ARG A 32 -2.63 -4.87 21.80
N ALA A 33 -3.00 -3.67 21.33
CA ALA A 33 -4.25 -3.41 20.63
C ALA A 33 -4.02 -3.36 19.12
N LEU A 34 -5.00 -3.81 18.36
CA LEU A 34 -5.02 -3.70 16.90
C LEU A 34 -5.71 -2.40 16.49
N ARG A 35 -5.43 -1.90 15.28
CA ARG A 35 -6.15 -0.75 14.71
C ARG A 35 -7.67 -0.95 14.70
N GLN A 36 -8.11 -2.19 14.53
CA GLN A 36 -9.53 -2.54 14.45
C GLN A 36 -10.25 -2.40 15.80
N ASP A 37 -9.49 -2.37 16.90
CA ASP A 37 -10.03 -2.21 18.24
C ASP A 37 -10.21 -0.74 18.61
N LEU A 38 -9.71 0.18 17.78
CA LEU A 38 -9.76 1.62 17.99
C LEU A 38 -10.81 2.27 17.09
N THR A 39 -11.41 3.35 17.58
CA THR A 39 -12.21 4.22 16.72
C THR A 39 -11.32 4.96 15.72
N ARG A 40 -11.92 5.50 14.66
CA ARG A 40 -11.18 6.28 13.67
C ARG A 40 -10.55 7.52 14.32
N GLU A 41 -11.30 8.17 15.19
CA GLU A 41 -10.91 9.39 15.89
C GLU A 41 -9.71 9.13 16.81
N ASP A 42 -9.76 8.06 17.62
CA ASP A 42 -8.66 7.68 18.52
C ASP A 42 -7.39 7.35 17.73
N PHE A 43 -7.53 6.60 16.63
CA PHE A 43 -6.39 6.26 15.78
C PHE A 43 -5.78 7.51 15.13
N LEU A 44 -6.60 8.44 14.64
CA LEU A 44 -6.12 9.69 14.08
C LEU A 44 -5.36 10.53 15.11
N GLN A 45 -5.81 10.58 16.36
CA GLN A 45 -5.09 11.27 17.43
C GLN A 45 -3.70 10.68 17.67
N GLU A 46 -3.56 9.35 17.70
CA GLU A 46 -2.26 8.69 17.84
C GLU A 46 -1.34 8.97 16.64
N VAL A 47 -1.88 9.04 15.42
CA VAL A 47 -1.12 9.43 14.22
C VAL A 47 -0.61 10.87 14.32
N TRP A 48 -1.45 11.82 14.73
CA TRP A 48 -1.06 13.21 14.92
C TRP A 48 0.01 13.37 16.00
N LYS A 49 -0.15 12.67 17.13
CA LYS A 49 0.85 12.64 18.19
C LYS A 49 2.19 12.12 17.69
N TRP A 50 2.19 11.00 16.95
CA TRP A 50 3.40 10.46 16.35
C TRP A 50 4.06 11.44 15.37
N LYS A 51 3.25 12.14 14.56
CA LYS A 51 3.73 13.16 13.62
C LYS A 51 4.39 14.33 14.34
N GLU A 52 3.82 14.80 15.45
CA GLU A 52 4.41 15.89 16.23
C GLU A 52 5.72 15.47 16.88
N GLU A 53 5.76 14.29 17.49
CA GLU A 53 6.97 13.71 18.08
C GLU A 53 8.09 13.60 17.03
N LYS A 54 7.82 12.92 15.90
CA LYS A 54 8.84 12.66 14.87
C LYS A 54 9.16 13.85 13.99
N GLY A 55 8.17 14.67 13.64
CA GLY A 55 8.39 15.89 12.87
C GLY A 55 9.32 16.86 13.61
N ASN A 56 9.13 17.03 14.92
CA ASN A 56 10.01 17.86 15.72
C ASN A 56 11.43 17.29 15.79
N GLU A 57 11.59 15.98 16.00
CA GLU A 57 12.91 15.32 15.98
C GLU A 57 13.65 15.56 14.65
N ILE A 58 12.98 15.36 13.51
CA ILE A 58 13.58 15.54 12.17
C ILE A 58 14.03 16.98 11.96
N PHE A 59 13.19 17.97 12.32
CA PHE A 59 13.57 19.38 12.16
C PHE A 59 14.72 19.77 13.09
N GLN A 60 14.79 19.23 14.32
CA GLN A 60 15.92 19.47 15.21
C GLN A 60 17.21 18.87 14.65
N GLN A 61 17.16 17.66 14.08
CA GLN A 61 18.33 17.04 13.43
C GLN A 61 18.85 17.93 12.30
N LEU A 62 17.97 18.43 11.43
CA LEU A 62 18.35 19.33 10.33
C LEU A 62 18.97 20.65 10.84
N LYS A 63 18.44 21.21 11.94
CA LYS A 63 19.03 22.40 12.60
C LYS A 63 20.43 22.13 13.14
N VAL A 64 20.62 21.01 13.84
CA VAL A 64 21.92 20.62 14.41
C VAL A 64 22.95 20.33 13.31
N MET A 65 22.52 19.80 12.18
CA MET A 65 23.37 19.58 11.00
C MET A 65 23.76 20.88 10.27
N GLY A 66 23.23 22.03 10.68
CA GLY A 66 23.56 23.33 10.09
C GLY A 66 22.84 23.60 8.75
N ALA A 67 21.69 22.96 8.51
CA ALA A 67 20.91 23.23 7.31
C ALA A 67 20.35 24.67 7.32
N SER A 68 20.72 25.48 6.32
CA SER A 68 20.28 26.88 6.17
C SER A 68 18.90 26.98 5.53
N LEU A 69 17.91 26.35 6.16
CA LEU A 69 16.51 26.30 5.75
C LEU A 69 15.73 27.54 6.26
N ASP A 70 14.69 27.93 5.51
CA ASP A 70 13.72 28.96 5.93
C ASP A 70 12.69 28.34 6.89
N TRP A 71 12.99 28.38 8.19
CA TRP A 71 12.17 27.77 9.24
C TRP A 71 10.82 28.47 9.46
N ASP A 72 10.64 29.68 8.97
CA ASP A 72 9.37 30.41 9.09
C ASP A 72 8.33 29.91 8.06
N ARG A 73 8.78 29.15 7.06
CA ARG A 73 7.96 28.61 5.97
C ARG A 73 7.79 27.08 6.02
N VAL A 74 7.99 26.46 7.18
CA VAL A 74 7.85 25.00 7.33
C VAL A 74 6.49 24.55 6.80
N CYS A 75 6.51 23.55 5.93
CA CYS A 75 5.32 23.00 5.29
C CYS A 75 5.06 21.56 5.75
N PHE A 76 3.79 21.17 5.86
CA PHE A 76 3.36 19.79 6.02
C PHE A 76 2.28 19.46 4.99
N THR A 77 2.40 18.27 4.39
CA THR A 77 1.53 17.82 3.29
C THR A 77 0.03 17.81 3.60
N MET A 78 -0.37 17.69 4.87
CA MET A 78 -1.79 17.81 5.28
C MET A 78 -2.17 19.18 5.85
N ASP A 79 -1.31 20.19 5.73
CA ASP A 79 -1.69 21.56 6.08
C ASP A 79 -2.85 22.02 5.19
N SER A 80 -3.64 22.98 5.68
CA SER A 80 -4.84 23.47 4.99
C SER A 80 -4.53 23.97 3.57
N GLY A 81 -3.44 24.70 3.38
CA GLY A 81 -3.02 25.21 2.07
C GLY A 81 -2.66 24.10 1.08
N PHE A 82 -1.92 23.08 1.51
CA PHE A 82 -1.57 21.93 0.67
C PHE A 82 -2.79 21.06 0.36
N SER A 83 -3.65 20.84 1.35
CA SER A 83 -4.89 20.07 1.18
C SER A 83 -5.82 20.73 0.16
N GLN A 84 -5.92 22.06 0.18
CA GLN A 84 -6.66 22.83 -0.83
C GLN A 84 -6.02 22.68 -2.22
N ALA A 85 -4.70 22.79 -2.33
CA ALA A 85 -4.00 22.62 -3.60
C ALA A 85 -4.20 21.22 -4.21
N VAL A 86 -4.16 20.17 -3.38
CA VAL A 86 -4.44 18.79 -3.83
C VAL A 86 -5.89 18.63 -4.27
N THR A 87 -6.83 19.21 -3.53
CA THR A 87 -8.27 19.18 -3.88
C THR A 87 -8.51 19.86 -5.22
N GLU A 88 -7.95 21.05 -5.43
CA GLU A 88 -8.02 21.78 -6.69
C GLU A 88 -7.42 20.97 -7.85
N ALA A 89 -6.24 20.36 -7.65
CA ALA A 89 -5.61 19.53 -8.67
C ALA A 89 -6.48 18.33 -9.03
N PHE A 90 -7.08 17.66 -8.04
CA PHE A 90 -7.99 16.54 -8.25
C PHE A 90 -9.23 16.96 -9.07
N VAL A 91 -9.88 18.07 -8.70
CA VAL A 91 -11.07 18.58 -9.41
C VAL A 91 -10.72 18.91 -10.86
N ARG A 92 -9.61 19.63 -11.11
CA ARG A 92 -9.17 19.95 -12.48
C ARG A 92 -8.91 18.70 -13.32
N LEU A 93 -8.22 17.71 -12.77
CA LEU A 93 -7.93 16.47 -13.49
C LEU A 93 -9.20 15.66 -13.76
N HIS A 94 -10.18 15.69 -12.85
CA HIS A 94 -11.48 15.06 -13.06
C HIS A 94 -12.30 15.79 -14.13
N GLU A 95 -12.36 17.13 -14.10
CA GLU A 95 -13.04 17.95 -15.12
C GLU A 95 -12.44 17.77 -16.52
N GLN A 96 -11.13 17.52 -16.61
CA GLN A 96 -10.44 17.18 -17.86
C GLN A 96 -10.64 15.71 -18.31
N GLY A 97 -11.34 14.89 -17.53
CA GLY A 97 -11.57 13.47 -17.82
C GLY A 97 -10.34 12.57 -17.61
N LEU A 98 -9.28 13.06 -16.96
CA LEU A 98 -8.06 12.30 -16.66
C LEU A 98 -8.20 11.43 -15.40
N VAL A 99 -9.06 11.85 -14.47
CA VAL A 99 -9.42 11.08 -13.27
C VAL A 99 -10.86 10.59 -13.42
N TYR A 100 -11.06 9.29 -13.23
CA TYR A 100 -12.36 8.64 -13.34
C TYR A 100 -12.49 7.47 -12.36
N ARG A 101 -13.71 6.97 -12.18
CA ARG A 101 -14.02 5.81 -11.34
C ARG A 101 -14.42 4.62 -12.20
N ASP A 102 -13.77 3.48 -12.01
CA ASP A 102 -14.03 2.25 -12.76
C ASP A 102 -13.78 1.01 -11.88
N LYS A 103 -14.27 -0.16 -12.32
CA LYS A 103 -14.00 -1.45 -11.68
C LYS A 103 -12.89 -2.16 -12.46
N ARG A 104 -11.69 -2.20 -11.90
CA ARG A 104 -10.52 -2.84 -12.52
C ARG A 104 -9.84 -3.79 -11.55
N LEU A 105 -9.02 -4.68 -12.10
CA LEU A 105 -8.08 -5.46 -11.30
C LEU A 105 -7.05 -4.50 -10.71
N VAL A 106 -6.84 -4.60 -9.41
CA VAL A 106 -5.94 -3.74 -8.65
C VAL A 106 -5.04 -4.61 -7.79
N ASN A 107 -3.85 -4.11 -7.45
CA ASN A 107 -3.03 -4.72 -6.42
C ASN A 107 -3.67 -4.45 -5.07
N TRP A 108 -4.16 -5.50 -4.41
CA TRP A 108 -4.81 -5.42 -3.10
C TRP A 108 -3.87 -5.95 -2.02
N SER A 109 -3.59 -5.12 -1.01
CA SER A 109 -2.83 -5.56 0.16
C SER A 109 -3.79 -6.08 1.24
N CYS A 110 -3.76 -7.38 1.53
CA CYS A 110 -4.57 -7.99 2.60
C CYS A 110 -4.21 -7.46 3.99
N ALA A 111 -2.94 -7.09 4.20
CA ALA A 111 -2.46 -6.57 5.49
C ALA A 111 -2.96 -5.15 5.74
N LEU A 112 -2.84 -4.27 4.75
CA LEU A 112 -3.26 -2.87 4.85
C LEU A 112 -4.77 -2.71 4.65
N ARG A 113 -5.41 -3.69 3.99
CA ARG A 113 -6.80 -3.65 3.52
C ARG A 113 -7.06 -2.43 2.62
N SER A 114 -6.14 -2.21 1.69
CA SER A 114 -6.21 -1.11 0.72
C SER A 114 -5.66 -1.56 -0.63
N ALA A 115 -6.14 -0.90 -1.68
CA ALA A 115 -5.47 -0.92 -2.97
C ALA A 115 -4.12 -0.19 -2.87
N ILE A 116 -3.12 -0.68 -3.60
CA ILE A 116 -1.79 -0.07 -3.75
C ILE A 116 -1.46 0.10 -5.23
N SER A 117 -0.68 1.11 -5.54
CA SER A 117 -0.21 1.39 -6.89
C SER A 117 0.87 0.41 -7.35
N ASP A 118 1.07 0.28 -8.65
CA ASP A 118 2.10 -0.63 -9.21
C ASP A 118 3.51 -0.27 -8.71
N ILE A 119 3.81 1.02 -8.50
CA ILE A 119 5.11 1.47 -8.01
C ILE A 119 5.36 1.13 -6.53
N GLU A 120 4.30 0.86 -5.76
CA GLU A 120 4.41 0.40 -4.37
C GLU A 120 4.57 -1.12 -4.26
N VAL A 121 4.50 -1.85 -5.38
CA VAL A 121 4.62 -3.31 -5.41
C VAL A 121 6.06 -3.72 -5.68
N GLU A 122 6.66 -4.41 -4.70
CA GLU A 122 7.96 -5.06 -4.87
C GLU A 122 7.78 -6.50 -5.39
N ASN A 123 8.32 -6.77 -6.59
CA ASN A 123 8.32 -8.11 -7.17
C ASN A 123 9.50 -8.92 -6.65
N ARG A 124 9.21 -10.08 -6.03
CA ARG A 124 10.23 -11.05 -5.59
C ARG A 124 10.22 -12.26 -6.51
N GLN A 125 11.32 -12.48 -7.21
CA GLN A 125 11.50 -13.69 -8.02
C GLN A 125 11.85 -14.88 -7.13
N LEU A 126 11.20 -16.02 -7.37
CA LEU A 126 11.46 -17.27 -6.67
C LEU A 126 11.95 -18.30 -7.70
N GLY A 127 13.09 -18.93 -7.43
CA GLY A 127 13.67 -19.94 -8.32
C GLY A 127 12.99 -21.33 -8.24
N GLY A 128 12.09 -21.53 -7.27
CA GLY A 128 11.40 -22.79 -7.05
C GLY A 128 10.53 -22.75 -5.80
N ARG A 129 10.13 -23.94 -5.31
CA ARG A 129 9.26 -24.07 -4.13
C ARG A 129 9.89 -23.41 -2.91
N THR A 130 9.23 -22.37 -2.39
CA THR A 130 9.71 -21.56 -1.27
C THR A 130 8.59 -21.34 -0.27
N GLU A 131 8.85 -21.59 1.01
CA GLU A 131 7.87 -21.31 2.06
C GLU A 131 8.05 -19.90 2.62
N LEU A 132 7.04 -19.05 2.45
CA LEU A 132 7.07 -17.66 2.89
C LEU A 132 6.03 -17.38 3.97
N LEU A 133 6.37 -16.52 4.92
CA LEU A 133 5.40 -15.96 5.84
C LEU A 133 4.66 -14.82 5.14
N VAL A 134 3.34 -14.94 5.08
CA VAL A 134 2.46 -13.91 4.49
C VAL A 134 1.79 -13.14 5.62
N PRO A 135 1.89 -11.80 5.67
CA PRO A 135 1.23 -11.01 6.70
C PRO A 135 -0.29 -11.29 6.76
N GLY A 136 -0.79 -11.64 7.94
CA GLY A 136 -2.19 -11.95 8.17
C GLY A 136 -2.60 -13.41 7.92
N VAL A 137 -1.70 -14.26 7.43
CA VAL A 137 -1.95 -15.71 7.26
C VAL A 137 -1.20 -16.48 8.35
N PRO A 138 -1.85 -17.38 9.10
CA PRO A 138 -1.17 -18.21 10.09
C PRO A 138 -0.28 -19.26 9.39
N GLY A 139 1.00 -19.29 9.77
CA GLY A 139 1.97 -20.27 9.26
C GLY A 139 2.68 -19.84 7.97
N LYS A 140 3.52 -20.72 7.44
CA LYS A 140 4.19 -20.51 6.16
C LYS A 140 3.32 -21.01 5.02
N VAL A 141 3.30 -20.25 3.93
CA VAL A 141 2.59 -20.58 2.71
C VAL A 141 3.60 -20.99 1.65
N PRO A 142 3.41 -22.12 0.94
CA PRO A 142 4.27 -22.51 -0.17
C PRO A 142 4.01 -21.63 -1.40
N PHE A 143 5.09 -21.11 -1.98
CA PHE A 143 5.11 -20.37 -3.24
C PHE A 143 5.99 -21.10 -4.26
N GLY A 144 5.83 -20.81 -5.55
CA GLY A 144 6.63 -21.43 -6.61
C GLY A 144 6.31 -22.92 -6.81
N VAL A 145 5.08 -23.34 -6.50
CA VAL A 145 4.58 -24.69 -6.75
C VAL A 145 3.86 -24.71 -8.10
N LEU A 146 4.23 -25.68 -8.93
CA LEU A 146 3.52 -26.01 -10.15
C LEU A 146 2.68 -27.24 -9.87
N GLU A 147 1.36 -27.09 -9.97
CA GLU A 147 0.42 -28.20 -9.85
C GLU A 147 -0.21 -28.48 -11.20
N THR A 148 -0.42 -29.76 -11.46
CA THR A 148 -1.07 -30.25 -12.67
C THR A 148 -2.35 -30.94 -12.27
N PHE A 149 -3.45 -30.52 -12.86
CA PHE A 149 -4.78 -31.06 -12.59
C PHE A 149 -5.52 -31.26 -13.91
N ALA A 150 -6.45 -32.20 -13.92
CA ALA A 150 -7.26 -32.53 -15.08
C ALA A 150 -8.73 -32.31 -14.77
N TYR A 151 -9.47 -31.74 -15.71
CA TYR A 151 -10.92 -31.66 -15.63
C TYR A 151 -11.54 -32.66 -16.60
N LYS A 152 -12.69 -33.21 -16.19
CA LYS A 152 -13.56 -33.95 -17.11
C LYS A 152 -14.19 -32.96 -18.08
N VAL A 153 -14.12 -33.25 -19.37
CA VAL A 153 -14.79 -32.47 -20.42
C VAL A 153 -16.27 -32.86 -20.45
N ASP A 154 -17.15 -31.87 -20.50
CA ASP A 154 -18.59 -32.13 -20.64
C ASP A 154 -18.90 -32.58 -22.08
N GLY A 155 -19.63 -33.67 -22.24
CA GLY A 155 -20.01 -34.23 -23.55
C GLY A 155 -19.10 -35.33 -24.13
N GLU A 156 -17.94 -35.62 -23.53
CA GLU A 156 -17.04 -36.70 -23.97
C GLU A 156 -16.79 -37.72 -22.85
N GLU A 157 -17.19 -38.97 -23.06
CA GLU A 157 -16.91 -40.05 -22.11
C GLU A 157 -15.43 -40.46 -22.19
N GLY A 158 -14.64 -39.97 -21.23
CA GLY A 158 -13.29 -40.50 -20.96
C GLY A 158 -12.13 -39.57 -21.32
N GLU A 159 -12.38 -38.41 -21.93
CA GLU A 159 -11.32 -37.43 -22.19
C GLU A 159 -11.12 -36.46 -21.01
N PHE A 160 -9.87 -36.37 -20.57
CA PHE A 160 -9.43 -35.42 -19.55
C PHE A 160 -8.52 -34.39 -20.23
N THR A 161 -8.85 -33.11 -20.09
CA THR A 161 -7.92 -32.05 -20.50
C THR A 161 -6.97 -31.73 -19.36
N MET A 162 -5.67 -31.88 -19.61
CA MET A 162 -4.61 -31.55 -18.67
C MET A 162 -4.32 -30.05 -18.67
N LEU A 163 -4.39 -29.41 -17.51
CA LEU A 163 -3.96 -28.03 -17.32
C LEU A 163 -2.87 -28.00 -16.25
N SER A 164 -1.69 -27.50 -16.64
CA SER A 164 -0.62 -27.14 -15.70
C SER A 164 -0.70 -25.65 -15.42
N LYS A 165 -0.83 -25.25 -14.16
CA LYS A 165 -0.85 -23.84 -13.75
C LYS A 165 0.09 -23.63 -12.58
N LEU A 166 0.74 -22.45 -12.53
CA LEU A 166 1.34 -21.95 -11.29
C LEU A 166 0.18 -21.58 -10.39
N VAL A 167 -0.12 -22.43 -9.42
CA VAL A 167 -1.31 -22.29 -8.59
C VAL A 167 -0.88 -21.95 -7.18
N GLN A 168 -1.44 -20.86 -6.66
CA GLN A 168 -1.76 -20.81 -5.24
C GLN A 168 -3.08 -21.58 -5.10
N GLU A 169 -3.07 -22.77 -4.50
CA GLU A 169 -4.14 -23.80 -4.56
C GLU A 169 -5.56 -23.22 -4.45
N GLN A 170 -5.71 -22.15 -3.68
CA GLN A 170 -6.97 -21.44 -3.45
C GLN A 170 -7.55 -20.66 -4.65
N THR A 171 -6.79 -20.41 -5.72
CA THR A 171 -7.27 -19.67 -6.91
C THR A 171 -7.97 -20.57 -7.93
N ILE A 172 -7.91 -21.90 -7.77
CA ILE A 172 -8.56 -22.85 -8.69
C ILE A 172 -10.08 -22.60 -8.76
N ALA A 173 -10.71 -22.28 -7.64
CA ALA A 173 -12.15 -22.00 -7.55
C ALA A 173 -12.60 -20.70 -8.26
N GLY A 174 -11.66 -19.79 -8.58
CA GLY A 174 -11.94 -18.55 -9.28
C GLY A 174 -11.82 -18.63 -10.81
N GLY A 175 -11.59 -19.83 -11.35
CA GLY A 175 -11.46 -20.04 -12.79
C GLY A 175 -12.77 -19.83 -13.54
N ASN A 176 -12.95 -18.65 -14.14
CA ASN A 176 -13.99 -18.41 -15.14
C ASN A 176 -13.52 -18.92 -16.51
N LEU A 177 -13.46 -20.23 -16.70
CA LEU A 177 -13.56 -20.83 -18.02
C LEU A 177 -15.04 -21.11 -18.28
N THR A 178 -15.73 -20.12 -18.84
CA THR A 178 -17.10 -20.28 -19.32
C THR A 178 -17.06 -21.21 -20.53
N LEU A 179 -17.21 -22.51 -20.32
CA LEU A 179 -17.64 -23.42 -21.38
C LEU A 179 -19.11 -23.11 -21.63
N ASN A 180 -19.41 -22.59 -22.83
CA ASN A 180 -20.77 -22.29 -23.27
C ASN A 180 -21.66 -23.50 -23.02
N ARG A 181 -22.68 -23.32 -22.16
CA ARG A 181 -23.83 -24.24 -22.10
C ARG A 181 -24.59 -24.13 -23.42
N MET A 182 -24.67 -25.22 -24.18
CA MET A 182 -25.82 -25.54 -25.03
C MET A 182 -26.62 -26.65 -24.35
#